data_AF-A0AAU7W3M5-F1
#
_entry.id   AF-A0AAU7W3M5-F1
#
_cell.length_a   1.000
_cell.length_b   1.000
_cell.length_c   1.000
_cell.angle_alpha   90.00
_cell.angle_beta   90.00
_cell.angle_gamma   90.00
#
_symmetry.space_group_name_H-M   'P 1'
#
loop_
_entity.id
_entity.type
_entity.pdbx_description
1 polymer ?
#
loop_
_entity_poly.entity_id
_entity_poly.type
_entity_poly.pdbx_seq_one_letter_code
_entity_poly.pdbx_strand_id
1 'polypeptide(L)'
;MGHRDNLLVAARRCLLDRGYAATTVRDLVEESGANQASINYHFGSKDRLLNQALFDLNREWGVRLFEALGVDPGSDRPSTVAPDRHATEELWDRVISSIHANQKLWFVNFESIAFVQHDPEIRQMNASGQAISRNVLSLAFAGLGNDSDPDTRRTVGSHYYSLLIGLALQMLTDPDNAPTASQILETGRPISSPEDPLAT
;
A
#
# COMPACT_ATOMS: atom_id res chain seq x y z
N MET A 1 10.25 -21.16 19.30
CA MET A 1 10.37 -20.71 17.90
C MET A 1 11.74 -21.14 17.39
N GLY A 2 11.83 -21.59 16.13
CA GLY A 2 13.11 -22.06 15.55
C GLY A 2 13.96 -20.90 15.01
N HIS A 3 15.23 -21.17 14.70
CA HIS A 3 16.13 -20.16 14.13
C HIS A 3 15.60 -19.52 12.84
N ARG A 4 14.88 -20.29 12.02
CA ARG A 4 14.20 -19.77 10.82
C ARG A 4 13.19 -18.68 11.15
N ASP A 5 12.31 -18.92 12.13
CA ASP A 5 11.25 -17.96 12.49
C ASP A 5 11.84 -16.71 13.13
N ASN A 6 12.85 -16.88 14.00
CA ASN A 6 13.56 -15.76 14.61
C ASN A 6 14.23 -14.86 13.56
N LEU A 7 14.83 -15.45 12.52
CA LEU A 7 15.42 -14.72 11.40
C LEU A 7 14.38 -13.92 10.61
N LEU A 8 13.19 -14.48 10.37
CA LEU A 8 12.10 -13.75 9.69
C LEU A 8 11.59 -12.59 10.55
N VAL A 9 11.38 -12.80 11.85
CA VAL A 9 10.97 -11.74 12.77
C VAL A 9 12.02 -10.62 12.81
N ALA A 10 13.31 -10.98 12.89
CA ALA A 10 14.40 -10.03 12.86
C ALA A 10 14.49 -9.25 11.54
N ALA A 11 14.34 -9.93 10.41
CA ALA A 11 14.33 -9.30 9.09
C ALA A 11 13.19 -8.29 8.96
N ARG A 12 11.98 -8.64 9.42
CA ARG A 12 10.84 -7.71 9.42
C ARG A 12 11.11 -6.45 10.24
N ARG A 13 11.69 -6.60 11.44
CA ARG A 13 12.08 -5.45 12.28
C ARG A 13 13.13 -4.58 11.62
N CYS A 14 14.18 -5.19 11.07
CA CYS A 14 15.23 -4.47 10.36
C CYS A 14 14.68 -3.67 9.16
N LEU A 15 13.79 -4.26 8.38
CA LEU A 15 13.13 -3.58 7.26
C LEU A 15 12.30 -2.38 7.72
N LEU A 16 11.49 -2.53 8.78
CA LEU A 16 10.64 -1.46 9.31
C LEU A 16 11.42 -0.31 9.95
N ASP A 17 12.59 -0.60 10.53
CA ASP A 17 13.37 0.39 11.27
C ASP A 17 14.47 1.07 10.44
N ARG A 18 15.04 0.36 9.47
CA ARG A 18 16.23 0.82 8.72
C ARG A 18 16.06 0.78 7.21
N GLY A 19 15.05 0.06 6.71
CA GLY A 19 14.87 -0.17 5.30
C GLY A 19 15.69 -1.33 4.75
N TYR A 20 15.38 -1.68 3.50
CA TYR A 20 15.98 -2.81 2.79
C TYR A 20 17.48 -2.58 2.53
N ALA A 21 17.85 -1.43 1.97
CA ALA A 21 19.21 -1.15 1.54
C ALA A 21 20.21 -1.12 2.72
N ALA A 22 19.79 -0.60 3.87
CA ALA A 22 20.64 -0.43 5.04
C ALA A 22 20.78 -1.70 5.90
N THR A 23 19.98 -2.74 5.66
CA THR A 23 20.00 -3.96 6.48
C THR A 23 21.18 -4.88 6.12
N THR A 24 22.01 -5.22 7.12
CA THR A 24 23.18 -6.10 6.96
C THR A 24 22.99 -7.49 7.57
N VAL A 25 23.86 -8.45 7.24
CA VAL A 25 23.87 -9.78 7.87
C VAL A 25 24.11 -9.68 9.39
N ARG A 26 24.97 -8.75 9.81
CA ARG A 26 25.28 -8.53 11.22
C ARG A 26 24.04 -8.11 11.99
N ASP A 27 23.27 -7.17 11.44
CA ASP A 27 22.02 -6.72 12.03
C ASP A 27 21.03 -7.87 12.24
N LEU A 28 20.87 -8.71 11.22
CA LEU A 28 19.96 -9.86 11.27
C LEU A 28 20.38 -10.89 12.31
N VAL A 29 21.69 -11.13 12.43
CA VAL A 29 22.25 -12.06 13.43
C VAL A 29 22.08 -11.51 14.84
N GLU A 30 22.39 -10.24 15.06
CA GLU A 30 22.23 -9.57 16.35
C GLU A 30 20.75 -9.53 16.79
N GLU A 31 19.84 -9.18 15.89
CA GLU A 31 18.40 -9.08 16.19
C GLU A 31 17.73 -10.45 16.37
N SER A 32 18.16 -11.49 15.63
CA SER A 32 17.55 -12.83 15.71
C SER A 32 18.11 -13.74 16.80
N GLY A 33 19.32 -13.46 17.29
CA GLY A 33 20.11 -14.38 18.12
C GLY A 33 20.52 -15.67 17.39
N ALA A 34 20.31 -15.76 16.07
CA ALA A 34 20.81 -16.85 15.23
C ALA A 34 22.24 -16.56 14.76
N ASN A 35 22.73 -17.26 13.74
CA ASN A 35 24.04 -16.98 13.14
C ASN A 35 23.97 -16.93 11.61
N GLN A 36 25.05 -16.49 10.97
CA GLN A 36 25.11 -16.40 9.50
C GLN A 36 24.93 -17.75 8.80
N ALA A 37 25.38 -18.85 9.39
CA ALA A 37 25.16 -20.18 8.83
C ALA A 37 23.67 -20.54 8.80
N SER A 38 22.88 -20.12 9.79
CA SER A 38 21.42 -20.28 9.79
C SER A 38 20.74 -19.52 8.66
N ILE A 39 21.23 -18.31 8.30
CA ILE A 39 20.71 -17.55 7.14
C ILE A 39 20.95 -18.34 5.85
N ASN A 40 22.19 -18.78 5.63
CA ASN A 40 22.55 -19.55 4.44
C ASN A 40 21.81 -20.90 4.38
N TYR A 41 21.60 -21.56 5.52
CA TYR A 41 20.89 -22.84 5.57
C TYR A 41 19.39 -22.71 5.28
N HIS A 42 18.70 -21.73 5.88
CA HIS A 42 17.24 -21.62 5.77
C HIS A 42 16.75 -20.80 4.58
N PHE A 43 17.51 -19.78 4.17
CA PHE A 43 17.09 -18.81 3.15
C PHE A 43 18.09 -18.74 1.99
N GLY A 44 19.32 -19.23 2.19
CA GLY A 44 20.35 -19.28 1.16
C GLY A 44 21.06 -17.95 0.87
N SER A 45 20.46 -16.81 1.18
CA SER A 45 21.12 -15.51 1.18
C SER A 45 20.40 -14.50 2.08
N LYS A 46 21.09 -13.38 2.40
CA LYS A 46 20.49 -12.21 3.06
C LYS A 46 19.30 -11.69 2.25
N ASP A 47 19.48 -11.53 0.95
CA ASP A 47 18.48 -10.92 0.07
C ASP A 47 17.22 -11.79 -0.02
N ARG A 48 17.36 -13.13 -0.09
CA ARG A 48 16.20 -14.04 -0.05
C ARG A 48 15.42 -13.96 1.28
N LEU A 49 16.13 -13.81 2.40
CA LEU A 49 15.50 -13.59 3.70
C LEU A 49 14.75 -12.24 3.73
N LEU A 50 15.37 -11.17 3.23
CA LEU A 50 14.74 -9.84 3.19
C LEU A 50 13.54 -9.81 2.22
N ASN A 51 13.64 -10.44 1.05
CA ASN A 51 12.53 -10.57 0.10
C ASN A 51 11.33 -11.28 0.72
N GLN A 52 11.56 -12.37 1.46
CA GLN A 52 10.48 -13.07 2.15
C GLN A 52 9.84 -12.20 3.24
N ALA A 53 10.65 -11.51 4.05
CA ALA A 53 10.13 -10.59 5.05
C ALA A 53 9.37 -9.40 4.44
N LEU A 54 9.84 -8.89 3.31
CA LEU A 54 9.20 -7.83 2.53
C LEU A 54 7.87 -8.28 1.95
N PHE A 55 7.78 -9.52 1.46
CA PHE A 55 6.52 -10.12 1.03
C PHE A 55 5.48 -10.15 2.17
N ASP A 56 5.90 -10.57 3.36
CA ASP A 56 5.03 -10.60 4.53
C ASP A 56 4.58 -9.18 4.94
N LEU A 57 5.46 -8.18 4.86
CA LEU A 57 5.13 -6.77 5.15
C LEU A 57 4.14 -6.20 4.12
N ASN A 58 4.32 -6.51 2.83
CA ASN A 58 3.40 -6.08 1.79
C ASN A 58 2.03 -6.73 1.91
N ARG A 59 1.98 -8.00 2.32
CA ARG A 59 0.72 -8.69 2.61
C ARG A 59 0.01 -8.05 3.81
N GLU A 60 0.75 -7.70 4.86
CA GLU A 60 0.20 -6.97 6.01
C GLU A 60 -0.36 -5.60 5.59
N TRP A 61 0.37 -4.83 4.78
CA TRP A 61 -0.13 -3.57 4.21
C TRP A 61 -1.46 -3.75 3.48
N GLY A 62 -1.58 -4.80 2.64
CA GLY A 62 -2.81 -5.12 1.95
C GLY A 62 -3.97 -5.36 2.92
N VAL A 63 -3.74 -6.15 3.97
CA VAL A 63 -4.74 -6.38 5.04
C VAL A 63 -5.18 -5.07 5.70
N ARG A 64 -4.25 -4.17 6.03
CA ARG A 64 -4.57 -2.87 6.65
C ARG A 64 -5.40 -1.96 5.73
N LEU A 65 -5.12 -1.98 4.44
CA LEU A 65 -5.92 -1.26 3.44
C LEU A 65 -7.35 -1.84 3.39
N PHE A 66 -7.47 -3.16 3.37
CA PHE A 66 -8.76 -3.85 3.29
C PHE A 66 -9.61 -3.64 4.55
N GLU A 67 -8.99 -3.67 5.74
CA GLU A 67 -9.61 -3.31 7.01
C GLU A 67 -10.17 -1.88 6.98
N ALA A 68 -9.39 -0.90 6.48
CA ALA A 68 -9.82 0.49 6.38
C ALA A 68 -11.01 0.67 5.42
N LEU A 69 -11.05 -0.09 4.34
CA LEU A 69 -12.12 -0.07 3.35
C LEU A 69 -13.35 -0.87 3.76
N GLY A 70 -13.25 -1.72 4.79
CA GLY A 70 -14.35 -2.62 5.19
C GLY A 70 -14.68 -3.70 4.16
N VAL A 71 -13.69 -4.07 3.33
CA VAL A 71 -13.83 -5.07 2.26
C VAL A 71 -12.95 -6.26 2.58
N ASP A 72 -13.48 -7.47 2.47
CA ASP A 72 -12.68 -8.70 2.53
C ASP A 72 -12.22 -9.08 1.11
N PRO A 73 -10.90 -9.09 0.81
CA PRO A 73 -10.36 -9.43 -0.51
C PRO A 73 -10.67 -10.86 -0.96
N GLY A 74 -11.03 -11.76 -0.03
CA GLY A 74 -11.41 -13.14 -0.32
C GLY A 74 -12.91 -13.34 -0.52
N SER A 75 -13.72 -12.30 -0.30
CA SER A 75 -15.18 -12.39 -0.45
C SER A 75 -15.58 -12.21 -1.92
N ASP A 76 -16.32 -13.18 -2.47
CA ASP A 76 -16.91 -13.07 -3.79
C ASP A 76 -18.11 -12.11 -3.72
N ARG A 77 -17.84 -10.82 -3.87
CA ARG A 77 -18.85 -9.77 -3.75
C ARG A 77 -19.37 -9.36 -5.13
N PRO A 78 -20.69 -9.48 -5.38
CA PRO A 78 -21.31 -8.91 -6.56
C PRO A 78 -21.30 -7.39 -6.48
N SER A 79 -21.66 -6.74 -7.57
CA SER A 79 -21.76 -5.29 -7.63
C SER A 79 -22.82 -4.78 -6.65
N THR A 80 -22.52 -3.64 -6.03
CA THR A 80 -23.38 -2.96 -5.07
C THR A 80 -23.69 -1.55 -5.55
N VAL A 81 -24.61 -0.88 -4.88
CA VAL A 81 -24.80 0.56 -5.10
C VAL A 81 -23.51 1.27 -4.70
N ALA A 82 -23.04 2.19 -5.55
CA ALA A 82 -21.90 3.03 -5.24
C ALA A 82 -22.20 3.88 -3.98
N PRO A 83 -21.22 4.11 -3.09
CA PRO A 83 -21.42 4.95 -1.93
C PRO A 83 -21.81 6.37 -2.37
N ASP A 84 -22.66 7.03 -1.58
CA ASP A 84 -22.89 8.45 -1.76
C ASP A 84 -21.65 9.27 -1.35
N ARG A 85 -21.71 10.59 -1.54
CA ARG A 85 -20.58 11.48 -1.23
C ARG A 85 -20.14 11.38 0.23
N HIS A 86 -21.09 11.31 1.16
CA HIS A 86 -20.78 11.28 2.59
C HIS A 86 -20.10 9.96 2.98
N ALA A 87 -20.63 8.83 2.53
CA ALA A 87 -20.01 7.53 2.74
C ALA A 87 -18.63 7.41 2.07
N THR A 88 -18.45 8.07 0.92
CA THR A 88 -17.14 8.16 0.24
C THR A 88 -16.13 8.98 1.05
N GLU A 89 -16.57 10.07 1.67
CA GLU A 89 -15.73 10.92 2.52
C GLU A 89 -15.28 10.14 3.77
N GLU A 90 -16.21 9.45 4.44
CA GLU A 90 -15.89 8.58 5.59
C GLU A 90 -14.92 7.44 5.23
N LEU A 91 -15.02 6.88 4.01
CA LEU A 91 -14.07 5.89 3.50
C LEU A 91 -12.66 6.47 3.39
N TRP A 92 -12.52 7.69 2.86
CA TRP A 92 -11.23 8.36 2.78
C TRP A 92 -10.67 8.71 4.16
N ASP A 93 -11.49 9.14 5.12
CA ASP A 93 -11.04 9.39 6.49
C ASP A 93 -10.47 8.12 7.15
N ARG A 94 -11.07 6.96 6.91
CA ARG A 94 -10.53 5.66 7.36
C ARG A 94 -9.22 5.31 6.69
N VAL A 95 -9.09 5.56 5.38
CA VAL A 95 -7.84 5.36 4.64
C VAL A 95 -6.74 6.26 5.19
N ILE A 96 -7.00 7.56 5.38
CA ILE A 96 -6.07 8.53 5.97
C ILE A 96 -5.61 8.08 7.36
N SER A 97 -6.56 7.71 8.22
CA SER A 97 -6.26 7.21 9.56
C SER A 97 -5.38 5.95 9.53
N SER A 98 -5.63 5.04 8.57
CA SER A 98 -4.82 3.84 8.37
C SER A 98 -3.40 4.16 7.89
N ILE A 99 -3.23 5.15 6.99
CA ILE A 99 -1.91 5.59 6.54
C ILE A 99 -1.11 6.16 7.72
N HIS A 100 -1.70 7.03 8.54
CA HIS A 100 -1.05 7.57 9.75
C HIS A 100 -0.64 6.46 10.74
N ALA A 101 -1.50 5.47 10.97
CA ALA A 101 -1.19 4.37 11.88
C ALA A 101 -0.09 3.42 11.37
N ASN A 102 0.17 3.40 10.05
CA ASN A 102 1.00 2.40 9.39
C ASN A 102 2.13 2.99 8.52
N GLN A 103 2.63 4.18 8.83
CA GLN A 103 3.62 4.89 7.99
C GLN A 103 4.88 4.06 7.65
N LYS A 104 5.40 3.28 8.61
CA LYS A 104 6.56 2.41 8.36
C LYS A 104 6.30 1.37 7.26
N LEU A 105 5.10 0.81 7.18
CA LEU A 105 4.72 -0.15 6.13
C LEU A 105 4.68 0.53 4.75
N TRP A 106 4.28 1.80 4.70
CA TRP A 106 4.29 2.59 3.48
C TRP A 106 5.71 2.92 2.99
N PHE A 107 6.62 3.30 3.89
CA PHE A 107 8.02 3.51 3.52
C PHE A 107 8.66 2.26 2.94
N VAL A 108 8.43 1.09 3.56
CA VAL A 108 8.91 -0.20 3.04
C VAL A 108 8.33 -0.50 1.64
N ASN A 109 7.03 -0.24 1.44
CA ASN A 109 6.41 -0.39 0.12
C ASN A 109 7.08 0.49 -0.94
N PHE A 110 7.28 1.78 -0.64
CA PHE A 110 7.92 2.71 -1.57
C PHE A 110 9.39 2.36 -1.84
N GLU A 111 10.14 1.94 -0.83
CA GLU A 111 11.52 1.48 -1.01
C GLU A 111 11.57 0.24 -1.93
N SER A 112 10.60 -0.67 -1.81
CA SER A 112 10.53 -1.87 -2.66
C SER A 112 10.45 -1.56 -4.16
N ILE A 113 9.87 -0.42 -4.54
CA ILE A 113 9.75 0.01 -5.94
C ILE A 113 11.14 0.20 -6.57
N ALA A 114 12.14 0.68 -5.81
CA ALA A 114 13.50 0.85 -6.30
C ALA A 114 14.14 -0.47 -6.74
N PHE A 115 13.69 -1.59 -6.19
CA PHE A 115 14.24 -2.93 -6.49
C PHE A 115 13.52 -3.66 -7.63
N VAL A 116 12.34 -3.19 -8.06
CA VAL A 116 11.55 -3.79 -9.15
C VAL A 116 12.34 -3.92 -10.46
N GLN A 117 13.31 -3.03 -10.72
CA GLN A 117 14.18 -3.09 -11.90
C GLN A 117 15.19 -4.24 -11.86
N HIS A 118 15.59 -4.68 -10.67
CA HIS A 118 16.68 -5.62 -10.45
C HIS A 118 16.21 -7.01 -10.01
N ASP A 119 14.99 -7.11 -9.48
CA ASP A 119 14.42 -8.34 -8.94
C ASP A 119 13.03 -8.65 -9.56
N PRO A 120 12.93 -9.65 -10.45
CA PRO A 120 11.66 -10.07 -11.05
C PRO A 120 10.62 -10.58 -10.04
N GLU A 121 11.06 -11.16 -8.91
CA GLU A 121 10.17 -11.66 -7.86
C GLU A 121 9.49 -10.49 -7.14
N ILE A 122 10.27 -9.46 -6.78
CA ILE A 122 9.72 -8.21 -6.20
C ILE A 122 8.76 -7.53 -7.17
N ARG A 123 9.08 -7.51 -8.47
CA ARG A 123 8.19 -6.98 -9.51
C ARG A 123 6.86 -7.73 -9.55
N GLN A 124 6.90 -9.06 -9.59
CA GLN A 124 5.71 -9.89 -9.69
C GLN A 124 4.83 -9.75 -8.44
N MET A 125 5.44 -9.74 -7.25
CA MET A 125 4.76 -9.48 -5.98
C MET A 125 4.02 -8.14 -6.00
N ASN A 126 4.72 -7.05 -6.35
CA ASN A 126 4.14 -5.71 -6.42
C ASN A 126 2.98 -5.66 -7.43
N ALA A 127 3.17 -6.21 -8.64
CA ALA A 127 2.13 -6.24 -9.67
C ALA A 127 0.87 -7.00 -9.23
N SER A 128 1.04 -8.11 -8.50
CA SER A 128 -0.06 -8.90 -7.95
C SER A 128 -0.81 -8.14 -6.85
N GLY A 129 -0.07 -7.51 -5.93
CA GLY A 129 -0.66 -6.66 -4.88
C GLY A 129 -1.46 -5.47 -5.46
N GLN A 130 -0.95 -4.85 -6.53
CA GLN A 130 -1.65 -3.78 -7.25
C GLN A 130 -2.94 -4.27 -7.92
N ALA A 131 -2.93 -5.47 -8.53
CA ALA A 131 -4.12 -6.04 -9.14
C ALA A 131 -5.22 -6.26 -8.10
N ILE A 132 -4.88 -6.84 -6.94
CA ILE A 132 -5.82 -7.07 -5.84
C ILE A 132 -6.36 -5.73 -5.31
N SER A 133 -5.46 -4.76 -5.05
CA SER A 133 -5.84 -3.45 -4.52
C SER A 133 -6.81 -2.72 -5.45
N ARG A 134 -6.60 -2.77 -6.76
CA ARG A 134 -7.50 -2.13 -7.73
C ARG A 134 -8.91 -2.72 -7.71
N ASN A 135 -9.04 -4.05 -7.60
CA ASN A 135 -10.35 -4.69 -7.50
C ASN A 135 -11.08 -4.30 -6.20
N VAL A 136 -10.35 -4.26 -5.08
CA VAL A 136 -10.93 -3.85 -3.79
C VAL A 136 -11.33 -2.38 -3.81
N LEU A 137 -10.52 -1.51 -4.40
CA LEU A 137 -10.82 -0.08 -4.52
C LEU A 137 -12.00 0.19 -5.46
N SER A 138 -12.13 -0.52 -6.59
CA SER A 138 -13.28 -0.35 -7.48
C SER A 138 -14.58 -0.77 -6.80
N LEU A 139 -14.55 -1.82 -5.98
CA LEU A 139 -15.71 -2.24 -5.20
C LEU A 139 -16.03 -1.21 -4.11
N ALA A 140 -15.03 -0.82 -3.30
CA ALA A 140 -15.24 0.08 -2.17
C ALA A 140 -15.78 1.46 -2.59
N PHE A 141 -15.24 2.04 -3.66
CA PHE A 141 -15.55 3.42 -4.05
C PHE A 141 -16.54 3.56 -5.20
N ALA A 142 -16.79 2.50 -5.97
CA ALA A 142 -17.74 2.55 -7.09
C ALA A 142 -18.76 1.40 -7.10
N GLY A 143 -18.74 0.53 -6.09
CA GLY A 143 -19.65 -0.61 -6.01
C GLY A 143 -19.42 -1.68 -7.08
N LEU A 144 -18.29 -1.66 -7.79
CA LEU A 144 -18.05 -2.59 -8.90
C LEU A 144 -17.49 -3.92 -8.40
N GLY A 145 -18.32 -4.96 -8.42
CA GLY A 145 -18.00 -6.32 -7.95
C GLY A 145 -17.59 -7.28 -9.06
N ASN A 146 -17.51 -8.59 -8.76
CA ASN A 146 -16.93 -9.59 -9.67
C ASN A 146 -17.73 -9.83 -10.98
N ASP A 147 -18.99 -9.43 -11.00
CA ASP A 147 -19.93 -9.46 -12.13
C ASP A 147 -19.86 -8.22 -13.04
N SER A 148 -19.18 -7.16 -12.62
CA SER A 148 -18.94 -5.98 -13.45
C SER A 148 -17.96 -6.25 -14.60
N ASP A 149 -18.06 -5.45 -15.67
CA ASP A 149 -17.12 -5.46 -16.79
C ASP A 149 -15.65 -5.33 -16.31
N PRO A 150 -14.75 -6.27 -16.69
CA PRO A 150 -13.37 -6.28 -16.20
C PRO A 150 -12.57 -5.02 -16.53
N ASP A 151 -12.77 -4.42 -17.70
CA ASP A 151 -12.03 -3.23 -18.14
C ASP A 151 -12.47 -1.98 -17.39
N THR A 152 -13.79 -1.85 -17.15
CA THR A 152 -14.38 -0.79 -16.32
C THR A 152 -13.85 -0.87 -14.89
N ARG A 153 -13.88 -2.05 -14.26
CA ARG A 153 -13.31 -2.25 -12.92
C ARG A 153 -11.85 -1.89 -12.85
N ARG A 154 -11.06 -2.36 -13.83
CA ARG A 154 -9.63 -2.06 -13.91
C ARG A 154 -9.39 -0.56 -14.01
N THR A 155 -10.17 0.15 -14.81
CA THR A 155 -10.05 1.60 -15.02
C THR A 155 -10.36 2.36 -13.75
N VAL A 156 -11.53 2.10 -13.15
CA VAL A 156 -11.98 2.74 -11.91
C VAL A 156 -11.05 2.40 -10.75
N GLY A 157 -10.67 1.14 -10.59
CA GLY A 157 -9.72 0.69 -9.59
C GLY A 157 -8.34 1.36 -9.74
N SER A 158 -7.87 1.54 -10.98
CA SER A 158 -6.60 2.23 -11.25
C SER A 158 -6.66 3.72 -10.90
N HIS A 159 -7.81 4.37 -11.12
CA HIS A 159 -8.04 5.75 -10.70
C HIS A 159 -7.91 5.90 -9.17
N TYR A 160 -8.66 5.09 -8.41
CA TYR A 160 -8.58 5.12 -6.95
C TYR A 160 -7.23 4.67 -6.39
N TYR A 161 -6.56 3.71 -7.04
CA TYR A 161 -5.20 3.33 -6.65
C TYR A 161 -4.22 4.50 -6.83
N SER A 162 -4.36 5.26 -7.91
CA SER A 162 -3.51 6.45 -8.15
C SER A 162 -3.74 7.52 -7.09
N LEU A 163 -5.01 7.76 -6.69
CA LEU A 163 -5.34 8.68 -5.61
C LEU A 163 -4.78 8.21 -4.27
N LEU A 164 -4.94 6.93 -3.94
CA LEU A 164 -4.41 6.33 -2.70
C LEU A 164 -2.88 6.49 -2.61
N ILE A 165 -2.16 6.15 -3.67
CA ILE A 165 -0.69 6.26 -3.69
C ILE A 165 -0.24 7.71 -3.61
N GLY A 166 -0.88 8.62 -4.34
CA GLY A 166 -0.58 10.05 -4.29
C GLY A 166 -0.88 10.68 -2.93
N LEU A 167 -1.95 10.25 -2.28
CA LEU A 167 -2.30 10.68 -0.91
C LEU A 167 -1.24 10.20 0.09
N ALA A 168 -0.90 8.92 0.08
CA ALA A 168 0.13 8.37 0.97
C ALA A 168 1.48 9.06 0.78
N LEU A 169 1.88 9.33 -0.48
CA LEU A 169 3.11 10.06 -0.77
C LEU A 169 3.11 11.48 -0.18
N GLN A 170 2.02 12.23 -0.36
CA GLN A 170 1.89 13.59 0.22
C GLN A 170 1.92 13.55 1.74
N MET A 171 1.15 12.66 2.37
CA MET A 171 1.11 12.49 3.83
C MET A 171 2.46 12.17 4.45
N LEU A 172 3.29 11.36 3.77
CA LEU A 172 4.61 10.99 4.27
C LEU A 172 5.69 12.05 3.99
N THR A 173 5.45 12.94 3.03
CA THR A 173 6.40 13.99 2.63
C THR A 173 6.17 15.29 3.39
N ASP A 174 4.90 15.70 3.51
CA ASP A 174 4.48 16.93 4.16
C ASP A 174 3.18 16.67 4.95
N PRO A 175 3.29 16.02 6.13
CA PRO A 175 2.12 15.62 6.92
C PRO A 175 1.27 16.80 7.38
N ASP A 176 1.87 17.98 7.56
CA ASP A 176 1.19 19.18 8.04
C ASP A 176 0.27 19.79 6.97
N ASN A 177 0.53 19.52 5.69
CA ASN A 177 -0.25 20.03 4.56
C ASN A 177 -0.92 18.90 3.74
N ALA A 178 -1.05 17.71 4.32
CA ALA A 178 -1.62 16.59 3.62
C ALA A 178 -3.13 16.79 3.30
N PRO A 179 -3.62 16.33 2.14
CA PRO A 179 -5.03 16.50 1.78
C PRO A 179 -5.99 15.81 2.75
N THR A 180 -7.09 16.49 3.07
CA THR A 180 -8.23 15.91 3.79
C THR A 180 -9.16 15.14 2.86
N ALA A 181 -10.05 14.31 3.42
CA ALA A 181 -11.06 13.58 2.64
C ALA A 181 -11.94 14.54 1.79
N SER A 182 -12.41 15.65 2.36
CA SER A 182 -13.18 16.65 1.60
C SER A 182 -12.39 17.20 0.41
N GLN A 183 -11.11 17.55 0.60
CA GLN A 183 -10.27 18.11 -0.46
C GLN A 183 -10.06 17.13 -1.63
N ILE A 184 -9.94 15.83 -1.34
CA ILE A 184 -9.85 14.78 -2.38
C ILE A 184 -11.13 14.76 -3.23
N LEU A 185 -12.30 15.00 -2.61
CA LEU A 185 -13.61 14.96 -3.28
C LEU A 185 -14.01 16.28 -3.94
N GLU A 186 -13.29 17.37 -3.70
CA GLU A 186 -13.60 18.71 -4.22
C GLU A 186 -13.20 18.97 -5.68
N THR A 187 -12.59 17.98 -6.35
CA THR A 187 -11.97 18.07 -7.68
C THR A 187 -12.90 18.42 -8.87
N GLY A 188 -14.16 18.78 -8.61
CA GLY A 188 -15.17 19.13 -9.62
C GLY A 188 -15.63 20.58 -9.65
N ARG A 189 -15.14 21.47 -8.77
CA ARG A 189 -15.49 22.90 -8.91
C ARG A 189 -14.68 23.49 -10.07
N PRO A 190 -15.31 24.01 -11.15
CA PRO A 190 -14.57 24.74 -12.16
C PRO A 190 -13.81 25.85 -11.42
N ILE A 191 -12.50 25.94 -11.67
CA ILE A 191 -11.73 27.12 -11.30
C ILE A 191 -12.43 28.26 -12.06
N SER A 192 -13.28 29.02 -11.38
CA SER A 192 -13.88 30.20 -11.95
C SER A 192 -12.71 31.09 -12.36
N SER A 193 -12.49 31.22 -13.67
CA SER A 193 -11.58 32.21 -14.23
C SER A 193 -11.92 33.54 -13.57
N PRO A 194 -10.94 34.32 -13.11
CA PRO A 194 -11.24 35.65 -12.57
C PRO A 194 -12.02 36.42 -13.63
N GLU A 195 -13.21 36.91 -13.26
CA GLU A 195 -14.05 37.75 -14.11
C GLU A 195 -13.16 38.87 -14.67
N ASP A 196 -13.08 38.96 -16.00
CA ASP A 196 -12.36 40.02 -16.69
C ASP A 196 -13.06 41.36 -16.38
N PRO A 197 -12.47 42.27 -15.58
CA PRO A 197 -13.17 43.48 -15.11
C PRO A 197 -13.39 44.53 -16.22
N LEU A 198 -13.06 44.22 -17.47
CA LEU A 198 -12.98 45.20 -18.55
C LEU A 198 -13.83 44.86 -19.80
N ALA A 199 -14.82 43.98 -19.69
CA ALA A 199 -15.87 43.92 -20.70
C ALA A 199 -16.88 45.07 -20.48
N THR A 200 -16.51 46.27 -20.91
CA THR A 200 -17.44 47.38 -21.19
C THR A 200 -17.41 47.74 -22.66
#